data_AF-A0A2N0PNG3-F1
#
_entry.id   AF-A0A2N0PNG3-F1
#
_cell.length_a   1.000
_cell.length_b   1.000
_cell.length_c   1.000
_cell.angle_alpha   90.00
_cell.angle_beta   90.00
_cell.angle_gamma   90.00
#
_symmetry.space_group_name_H-M   'P 1'
#
loop_
_entity.id
_entity.type
_entity.pdbx_description
1 polymer ?
#
loop_
_entity_poly.entity_id
_entity_poly.type
_entity_poly.pdbx_seq_one_letter_code
_entity_poly.pdbx_strand_id
1 'polypeptide(L)' 'MNFITKAATEGDNNSAQFHLGDIYYNGKCKIPKDENEGIKWLRKAALRNNKKAIKLLEKLGIEILG' A
#
# COMPACT_ATOMS: atom_id res chain seq x y z
N MET A 1 17.21 -0.97 -1.97
CA MET A 1 15.74 -0.78 -1.99
C MET A 1 15.10 -1.03 -0.60
N ASN A 2 15.64 -0.51 0.51
CA ASN A 2 15.13 -0.85 1.86
C ASN A 2 14.56 0.33 2.67
N PHE A 3 14.55 1.57 2.14
CA PHE A 3 14.04 2.71 2.92
C PHE A 3 12.51 2.76 2.99
N ILE A 4 11.80 2.44 1.89
CA ILE A 4 10.33 2.55 1.86
C ILE A 4 9.68 1.41 2.64
N THR A 5 10.20 0.17 2.50
CA THR A 5 9.71 -0.98 3.29
C THR A 5 9.99 -0.76 4.77
N LYS A 6 11.17 -0.26 5.13
CA LYS A 6 11.53 0.04 6.51
C LYS A 6 10.68 1.16 7.10
N ALA A 7 10.40 2.24 6.35
CA ALA A 7 9.50 3.32 6.77
C ALA A 7 8.02 2.92 6.81
N ALA A 8 7.61 1.93 6.00
CA ALA A 8 6.27 1.35 6.05
C ALA A 8 6.10 0.36 7.24
N THR A 9 7.20 -0.18 7.76
CA THR A 9 7.22 -1.07 8.94
C THR A 9 7.58 -0.37 10.25
N GLU A 10 8.39 0.70 10.21
CA GLU A 10 8.81 1.48 11.36
C GLU A 10 7.94 2.74 11.48
N GLY A 11 7.16 2.77 12.56
CA GLY A 11 6.21 3.84 12.84
C GLY A 11 4.85 3.60 12.18
N ASP A 12 3.82 4.19 12.78
CA ASP A 12 2.40 4.13 12.40
C ASP A 12 2.10 4.81 11.03
N ASN A 13 3.02 4.69 10.09
CA ASN A 13 3.06 5.48 8.87
C ASN A 13 2.21 4.80 7.79
N ASN A 14 0.91 4.76 8.05
CA ASN A 14 -0.11 4.27 7.14
C ASN A 14 -0.06 4.97 5.76
N SER A 15 0.47 6.20 5.69
CA SER A 15 0.75 6.91 4.45
C SER A 15 1.93 6.33 3.66
N ALA A 16 2.97 5.83 4.33
CA ALA A 16 4.10 5.17 3.65
C ALA A 16 3.67 3.81 3.09
N GLN A 17 2.85 3.06 3.84
CA GLN A 17 2.24 1.81 3.38
C GLN A 17 1.37 2.03 2.14
N PHE A 18 0.57 3.10 2.10
CA PHE A 18 -0.20 3.48 0.92
C PHE A 18 0.70 3.76 -0.30
N HIS A 19 1.74 4.58 -0.14
CA HIS A 19 2.64 4.91 -1.25
C HIS A 19 3.40 3.69 -1.75
N LEU A 20 3.82 2.79 -0.86
CA LEU A 20 4.46 1.54 -1.24
C LEU A 20 3.50 0.66 -2.05
N GLY A 21 2.24 0.58 -1.61
CA GLY A 21 1.18 -0.08 -2.34
C GLY A 21 0.96 0.50 -3.73
N ASP A 22 0.89 1.82 -3.86
CA ASP A 22 0.74 2.51 -5.15
C ASP A 22 1.94 2.30 -6.07
N ILE A 23 3.16 2.26 -5.52
CA ILE A 23 4.39 2.04 -6.27
C ILE A 23 4.44 0.62 -6.84
N TYR A 24 4.16 -0.40 -6.03
CA TYR A 24 4.08 -1.78 -6.49
C TYR A 24 2.94 -1.97 -7.48
N TYR A 25 1.74 -1.45 -7.18
CA TYR A 25 0.56 -1.60 -8.02
C TYR A 25 0.74 -0.98 -9.42
N ASN A 26 1.44 0.16 -9.52
CA ASN A 26 1.67 0.83 -10.81
C ASN A 26 3.05 0.55 -11.42
N GLY A 27 3.96 -0.14 -10.72
CA GLY A 27 5.33 -0.37 -11.19
C GLY A 27 6.14 0.92 -11.36
N LYS A 28 6.25 1.72 -10.29
CA LYS A 28 6.97 3.02 -10.27
C LYS A 28 8.39 2.88 -9.70
N CYS A 29 9.22 3.91 -9.85
CA CYS A 29 10.55 3.99 -9.20
C CYS A 29 11.51 2.82 -9.50
N LYS A 30 11.50 2.29 -10.74
CA LYS A 30 12.26 1.09 -11.14
C LYS A 30 11.89 -0.18 -10.36
N ILE A 31 10.71 -0.20 -9.74
CA ILE A 31 10.14 -1.40 -9.12
C ILE A 31 9.19 -2.02 -10.15
N PRO A 32 9.32 -3.33 -10.42
CA PRO A 32 8.41 -4.02 -11.32
C PRO A 32 6.99 -3.92 -10.77
N LYS A 33 6.03 -3.79 -11.69
CA LYS A 33 4.62 -3.77 -11.37
C LYS A 33 4.25 -5.11 -10.72
N ASP A 34 3.76 -5.05 -9.50
CA ASP A 34 3.23 -6.19 -8.75
C ASP A 34 1.93 -5.75 -8.08
N GLU A 35 0.82 -6.09 -8.73
CA GLU A 35 -0.50 -5.75 -8.23
C GLU A 35 -0.80 -6.46 -6.89
N ASN A 36 -0.36 -7.70 -6.73
CA ASN A 36 -0.60 -8.49 -5.53
C ASN A 36 0.11 -7.90 -4.32
N GLU A 37 1.41 -7.58 -4.47
CA GLU A 37 2.17 -6.95 -3.40
C GLU A 37 1.67 -5.52 -3.14
N GLY A 38 1.27 -4.79 -4.17
CA GLY A 38 0.64 -3.48 -4.05
C GLY A 38 -0.64 -3.51 -3.21
N ILE A 39 -1.56 -4.43 -3.52
CA ILE A 39 -2.82 -4.63 -2.80
C ILE A 39 -2.57 -5.00 -1.34
N LYS A 40 -1.56 -5.84 -1.06
CA LYS A 40 -1.19 -6.23 0.30
C LYS A 40 -0.73 -5.03 1.15
N TRP A 41 0.05 -4.13 0.58
CA TRP A 41 0.45 -2.88 1.27
C TRP A 41 -0.72 -1.89 1.42
N LEU A 42 -1.58 -1.78 0.41
CA LEU A 42 -2.81 -0.98 0.51
C LEU A 42 -3.74 -1.52 1.61
N ARG A 43 -3.90 -2.84 1.74
CA ARG A 43 -4.68 -3.46 2.81
C ARG A 43 -4.12 -3.12 4.18
N LYS A 44 -2.81 -3.23 4.38
CA LYS A 44 -2.15 -2.83 5.64
C LYS A 44 -2.42 -1.36 5.99
N ALA A 45 -2.34 -0.47 5.01
CA ALA A 45 -2.67 0.94 5.21
C ALA A 45 -4.15 1.13 5.57
N ALA A 46 -5.05 0.42 4.90
CA ALA A 46 -6.49 0.48 5.14
C ALA A 46 -6.88 -0.02 6.53
N LEU A 47 -6.26 -1.12 7.00
CA LEU A 47 -6.41 -1.63 8.37
C LEU A 47 -6.02 -0.60 9.45
N ARG A 48 -5.13 0.33 9.10
CA ARG A 48 -4.70 1.45 9.96
C ARG A 48 -5.51 2.73 9.72
N ASN A 49 -6.75 2.61 9.24
CA ASN A 49 -7.66 3.71 8.92
C ASN A 49 -7.12 4.71 7.87
N ASN A 50 -6.22 4.29 6.97
CA ASN A 50 -5.76 5.17 5.90
C ASN A 50 -6.88 5.35 4.86
N LYS A 51 -7.53 6.51 4.91
CA LYS A 51 -8.63 6.88 4.00
C LYS A 51 -8.27 6.78 2.51
N LYS A 52 -7.01 7.06 2.14
CA LYS A 52 -6.57 6.95 0.73
C LYS A 52 -6.50 5.50 0.28
N ALA A 53 -5.96 4.62 1.13
CA ALA A 53 -5.90 3.20 0.84
C ALA A 53 -7.29 2.56 0.81
N ILE A 54 -8.17 2.90 1.77
CA ILE A 54 -9.57 2.43 1.80
C ILE A 54 -10.28 2.82 0.51
N LYS A 55 -10.25 4.12 0.15
CA LYS A 55 -10.90 4.62 -1.06
C LYS A 55 -10.34 4.00 -2.34
N LEU A 56 -9.04 3.70 -2.37
CA LEU A 56 -8.42 3.05 -3.53
C LEU A 56 -8.86 1.59 -3.63
N LEU A 57 -8.86 0.84 -2.52
CA LEU A 57 -9.34 -0.55 -2.50
C LEU A 57 -10.82 -0.65 -2.85
N GLU A 58 -11.67 0.24 -2.33
CA GLU A 58 -13.08 0.35 -2.72
C GLU A 58 -13.24 0.62 -4.22
N LYS A 59 -12.47 1.55 -4.78
CA LYS A 59 -12.47 1.83 -6.22
C LYS A 59 -12.03 0.62 -7.05
N LEU A 60 -11.14 -0.21 -6.51
CA LEU A 60 -10.67 -1.44 -7.13
C LEU A 60 -11.61 -2.64 -6.88
N GLY A 61 -12.66 -2.49 -6.06
CA GLY A 61 -13.56 -3.58 -5.69
C GLY A 61 -12.91 -4.65 -4.79
N ILE A 62 -11.86 -4.27 -4.06
CA ILE A 62 -11.08 -5.18 -3.22
C ILE A 62 -11.52 -5.04 -1.77
N GLU A 63 -11.98 -6.14 -1.17
CA GLU A 63 -12.34 -6.16 0.25
C GLU A 63 -11.11 -5.94 1.15
N ILE A 64 -11.31 -5.10 2.16
CA ILE A 64 -10.36 -4.87 3.25
C ILE A 64 -10.63 -5.98 4.26
N LEU A 65 -9.93 -7.11 4.10
CA LEU A 65 -10.00 -8.21 5.06
C LEU A 65 -9.38 -7.73 6.38
N GLY A 66 -10.21 -7.67 7.42
CA GLY A 66 -9.88 -7.32 8.81
C GLY A 66 -8.98 -8.34 9.48
#